data_AF-A0A5C6FFA7-F1
#
_entry.id   AF-A0A5C6FFA7-F1
#
_cell.length_a   1.000
_cell.length_b   1.000
_cell.length_c   1.000
_cell.angle_alpha   90.00
_cell.angle_beta   90.00
_cell.angle_gamma   90.00
#
_symmetry.space_group_name_H-M   'P 1'
#
loop_
_entity.id
_entity.type
_entity.pdbx_description
1 polymer ?
#
loop_
_entity_poly.entity_id
_entity_poly.type
_entity_poly.pdbx_seq_one_letter_code
_entity_poly.pdbx_strand_id
1 'polypeptide(L)'
;MTSTGEIRFSHGIGGPTRGSDDGAPAATLGLRIAETFVSRQGEGKLTGVESFFVRTSGCNLRCWFCDTPYASWKPEGPRQTVSTIVDSVLQSGISHVVLTGGEPLLPDACVSLCQQLRDAGLHITIETAGTIDRDVPCDLMSISPKLSASAPDAGDHPQWHQRHHDRRMPIDLMRRLIDRSDDFQVKFVIDSPAEFDECAGVVESLQVRPDDIWIMPQGVSAEAMDTAATWLKPWCESAGYRFCDRMHLRWYGNRRGT
;
A
#
# COMPACT_ATOMS: atom_id res chain seq x y z
N MET A 1 45.03 25.01 50.19
CA MET A 1 44.06 23.95 49.90
C MET A 1 42.85 24.17 50.80
N THR A 2 41.95 25.02 50.33
CA THR A 2 40.75 25.48 51.03
C THR A 2 39.63 24.46 50.84
N SER A 3 39.17 23.88 51.95
CA SER A 3 38.03 22.98 52.06
C SER A 3 36.73 23.78 51.89
N THR A 4 35.92 23.45 50.89
CA THR A 4 34.57 24.01 50.68
C THR A 4 33.53 22.95 50.98
N GLY A 5 32.70 23.23 51.98
CA GLY A 5 31.60 22.39 52.43
C GLY A 5 30.42 22.34 51.46
N GLU A 6 29.72 21.22 51.51
CA GLU A 6 28.43 21.01 50.86
C GLU A 6 27.30 21.53 51.76
N ILE A 7 26.46 22.41 51.20
CA ILE A 7 25.23 22.89 51.83
C ILE A 7 24.05 22.31 51.04
N ARG A 8 23.19 21.56 51.75
CA ARG A 8 21.86 21.15 51.29
C ARG A 8 20.91 22.34 51.29
N PHE A 9 20.08 22.45 50.24
CA PHE A 9 18.80 23.17 50.31
C PHE A 9 17.67 22.35 49.70
N SER A 10 16.63 22.15 50.50
CA SER A 10 15.33 21.58 50.20
C SER A 10 14.27 22.67 50.25
N HIS A 11 13.50 22.88 49.18
CA HIS A 11 12.18 23.54 49.12
C HIS A 11 11.54 23.04 47.81
N GLY A 12 10.29 22.63 47.65
CA GLY A 12 9.09 22.73 48.48
C GLY A 12 7.89 22.89 47.52
N ILE A 13 7.05 21.85 47.43
CA ILE A 13 5.58 21.84 47.29
C ILE A 13 4.92 22.72 46.21
N GLY A 14 4.34 22.07 45.19
CA GLY A 14 3.24 22.57 44.37
C GLY A 14 2.34 21.40 43.95
N GLY A 15 1.14 21.32 44.53
CA GLY A 15 0.18 20.24 44.33
C GLY A 15 -0.53 20.24 42.96
N PRO A 16 -1.41 19.25 42.72
CA PRO A 16 -1.92 18.91 41.40
C PRO A 16 -3.13 19.77 41.03
N THR A 17 -3.10 20.37 39.84
CA THR A 17 -4.33 20.91 39.24
C THR A 17 -4.74 20.02 38.08
N ARG A 18 -5.80 19.25 38.38
CA ARG A 18 -6.72 18.62 37.45
C ARG A 18 -7.02 19.56 36.28
N GLY A 19 -6.66 19.15 35.07
CA GLY A 19 -7.40 19.50 33.87
C GLY A 19 -8.35 18.33 33.60
N SER A 20 -9.64 18.64 33.56
CA SER A 20 -10.72 17.69 33.34
C SER A 20 -10.54 16.95 32.01
N ASP A 21 -10.47 15.62 32.09
CA ASP A 21 -10.91 14.72 31.03
C ASP A 21 -12.43 14.87 30.90
N ASP A 22 -12.87 16.00 30.35
CA ASP A 22 -14.22 16.16 29.87
C ASP A 22 -14.33 15.37 28.57
N GLY A 23 -14.98 14.22 28.67
CA GLY A 23 -15.32 13.25 27.62
C GLY A 23 -15.54 13.85 26.23
N ALA A 24 -14.44 14.09 25.52
CA ALA A 24 -14.45 14.28 24.09
C ALA A 24 -14.72 12.91 23.46
N PRO A 25 -15.76 12.74 22.64
CA PRO A 25 -15.95 11.51 21.89
C PRO A 25 -14.68 11.26 21.09
N ALA A 26 -14.19 10.02 21.09
CA ALA A 26 -13.05 9.59 20.30
C ALA A 26 -13.15 10.22 18.91
N ALA A 27 -12.24 11.16 18.61
CA ALA A 27 -12.27 11.90 17.36
C ALA A 27 -12.40 10.89 16.22
N THR A 28 -13.50 10.97 15.47
CA THR A 28 -13.87 9.99 14.45
C THR A 28 -12.67 9.78 13.54
N LEU A 29 -12.00 8.63 13.66
CA LEU A 29 -10.73 8.33 12.99
C LEU A 29 -10.95 8.32 11.48
N GLY A 30 -10.80 9.48 10.84
CA GLY A 30 -10.93 9.60 9.40
C GLY A 30 -9.71 9.04 8.68
N LEU A 31 -9.88 8.70 7.40
CA LEU A 31 -8.78 8.41 6.49
C LEU A 31 -8.40 9.68 5.75
N ARG A 32 -7.11 9.91 5.51
CA ARG A 32 -6.70 10.94 4.56
C ARG A 32 -6.80 10.35 3.16
N ILE A 33 -7.61 10.94 2.29
CA ILE A 33 -7.93 10.40 0.97
C ILE A 33 -7.32 11.31 -0.10
N ALA A 34 -6.40 10.79 -0.90
CA ALA A 34 -5.77 11.51 -1.99
C ALA A 34 -6.73 11.71 -3.16
N GLU A 35 -7.55 10.70 -3.47
CA GLU A 35 -8.59 10.75 -4.49
C GLU A 35 -9.56 9.56 -4.37
N THR A 36 -10.75 9.75 -4.93
CA THR A 36 -11.71 8.68 -5.21
C THR A 36 -12.24 8.84 -6.63
N PHE A 37 -12.38 7.75 -7.38
CA PHE A 37 -12.84 7.80 -8.76
C PHE A 37 -13.36 6.43 -9.22
N VAL A 38 -14.19 6.42 -10.26
CA VAL A 38 -14.61 5.20 -10.93
C VAL A 38 -13.74 5.00 -12.17
N SER A 39 -13.18 3.80 -12.32
CA SER A 39 -12.49 3.38 -13.55
C SER A 39 -12.51 1.85 -13.67
N ARG A 40 -11.66 1.28 -14.54
CA ARG A 40 -11.46 -0.17 -14.67
C ARG A 40 -10.16 -0.59 -14.00
N GLN A 41 -10.19 -1.64 -13.18
CA GLN A 41 -8.98 -2.29 -12.68
C GLN A 41 -8.06 -2.64 -13.85
N GLY A 42 -6.84 -2.13 -13.81
CA GLY A 42 -5.88 -2.26 -14.90
C GLY A 42 -4.87 -3.38 -14.71
N GLU A 43 -4.84 -4.02 -13.54
CA GLU A 43 -3.75 -4.93 -13.14
C GLU A 43 -4.29 -6.21 -12.45
N GLY A 44 -3.56 -7.32 -12.60
CA GLY A 44 -3.82 -8.59 -11.90
C GLY A 44 -5.11 -9.34 -12.30
N LYS A 45 -5.59 -10.20 -11.40
CA LYS A 45 -6.71 -11.14 -11.59
C LYS A 45 -8.00 -10.49 -12.09
N LEU A 46 -8.30 -9.27 -11.63
CA LEU A 46 -9.55 -8.56 -11.91
C LEU A 46 -9.38 -7.46 -12.97
N THR A 47 -8.34 -7.54 -13.80
CA THR A 47 -8.14 -6.60 -14.91
C THR A 47 -9.39 -6.52 -15.79
N GLY A 48 -9.89 -5.31 -16.01
CA GLY A 48 -11.08 -5.01 -16.82
C GLY A 48 -12.37 -4.81 -16.03
N VAL A 49 -12.42 -5.21 -14.76
CA VAL A 49 -13.59 -5.00 -13.90
C VAL A 49 -13.76 -3.52 -13.61
N GLU A 50 -14.98 -3.01 -13.70
CA GLU A 50 -15.31 -1.64 -13.31
C GLU A 50 -15.31 -1.51 -11.78
N SER A 51 -14.55 -0.56 -11.27
CA SER A 51 -14.24 -0.43 -9.85
C SER A 51 -14.32 1.01 -9.38
N PHE A 52 -14.76 1.19 -8.14
CA PHE A 52 -14.59 2.42 -7.39
C PHE A 52 -13.25 2.39 -6.65
N PHE A 53 -12.34 3.27 -7.01
CA PHE A 53 -11.04 3.39 -6.37
C PHE A 53 -11.12 4.33 -5.18
N VAL A 54 -10.63 3.86 -4.03
CA VAL A 54 -10.37 4.68 -2.85
C VAL A 54 -8.85 4.73 -2.67
N ARG A 55 -8.23 5.86 -3.02
CA ARG A 55 -6.79 6.07 -2.84
C ARG A 55 -6.56 6.83 -1.54
N THR A 56 -6.03 6.14 -0.54
CA THR A 56 -5.60 6.76 0.71
C THR A 56 -4.37 7.67 0.51
N SER A 57 -3.87 8.29 1.57
CA SER A 57 -2.77 9.24 1.51
C SER A 57 -1.79 8.98 2.65
N GLY A 58 -0.52 8.88 2.30
CA GLY A 58 0.57 8.46 3.19
C GLY A 58 1.07 7.07 2.81
N CYS A 59 2.39 6.87 2.86
CA CYS A 59 3.00 5.56 2.68
C CYS A 59 4.19 5.44 3.63
N ASN A 60 4.51 4.24 4.07
CA ASN A 60 5.70 3.94 4.87
C ASN A 60 6.95 3.65 4.02
N LEU A 61 6.82 3.61 2.69
CA LEU A 61 7.91 3.51 1.70
C LEU A 61 7.98 4.75 0.80
N ARG A 62 9.06 4.86 0.02
CA ARG A 62 9.31 5.95 -0.93
C ARG A 62 9.97 5.41 -2.20
N CYS A 63 9.29 4.48 -2.86
CA CYS A 63 9.83 3.86 -4.07
C CYS A 63 10.09 4.92 -5.14
N TRP A 64 11.21 4.83 -5.88
CA TRP A 64 11.58 5.84 -6.87
C TRP A 64 10.60 5.87 -8.06
N PHE A 65 10.07 4.71 -8.45
CA PHE A 65 9.12 4.57 -9.55
C PHE A 65 7.66 4.75 -9.13
N CYS A 66 7.38 5.27 -7.93
CA CYS A 66 6.00 5.43 -7.46
C CYS A 66 5.19 6.30 -8.45
N ASP A 67 4.17 5.70 -9.05
CA ASP A 67 3.27 6.29 -10.04
C ASP A 67 2.25 7.26 -9.42
N THR A 68 2.00 7.15 -8.11
CA THR A 68 1.16 8.09 -7.34
C THR A 68 1.97 8.83 -6.27
N PRO A 69 2.94 9.69 -6.66
CA PRO A 69 3.79 10.38 -5.71
C PRO A 69 3.01 11.35 -4.80
N TYR A 70 1.87 11.86 -5.26
CA TYR A 70 0.96 12.70 -4.45
C TYR A 70 0.27 11.92 -3.31
N ALA A 71 0.25 10.59 -3.35
CA ALA A 71 -0.27 9.75 -2.28
C ALA A 71 0.85 9.18 -1.37
N SER A 72 2.12 9.25 -1.79
CA SER A 72 3.27 8.68 -1.06
C SER A 72 4.34 9.72 -0.71
N TRP A 73 5.05 10.26 -1.69
CA TRP A 73 6.12 11.25 -1.55
C TRP A 73 5.62 12.60 -1.03
N LYS A 74 4.46 13.05 -1.53
CA LYS A 74 3.83 14.33 -1.19
C LYS A 74 2.37 14.11 -0.77
N PRO A 75 2.09 13.40 0.34
CA PRO A 75 0.73 13.03 0.73
C PRO A 75 -0.19 14.25 0.79
N GLU A 76 -1.26 14.22 0.00
CA GLU A 76 -2.26 15.29 -0.11
C GLU A 76 -3.68 14.81 0.26
N GLY A 77 -4.67 15.69 0.09
CA GLY A 77 -6.08 15.35 0.24
C GLY A 77 -6.67 15.53 1.64
N PRO A 78 -8.00 15.68 1.76
CA PRO A 78 -8.69 15.92 3.01
C PRO A 78 -8.79 14.65 3.87
N ARG A 79 -9.04 14.83 5.17
CA ARG A 79 -9.51 13.75 6.03
C ARG A 79 -11.01 13.55 5.81
N GLN A 80 -11.42 12.31 5.56
CA GLN A 80 -12.81 11.92 5.40
C GLN A 80 -13.16 10.85 6.44
N THR A 81 -14.39 10.86 6.95
CA THR A 81 -14.86 9.77 7.82
C THR A 81 -15.10 8.51 6.99
N VAL A 82 -15.09 7.35 7.65
CA VAL A 82 -15.45 6.09 7.01
C VAL A 82 -16.84 6.17 6.36
N SER A 83 -17.82 6.72 7.08
CA SER A 83 -19.19 6.87 6.56
C SER A 83 -19.25 7.66 5.26
N THR A 84 -18.55 8.79 5.16
CA THR A 84 -18.54 9.61 3.93
C THR A 84 -17.95 8.85 2.75
N ILE A 85 -16.92 8.03 2.98
CA ILE A 85 -16.31 7.21 1.92
C ILE A 85 -17.29 6.12 1.49
N VAL A 86 -17.90 5.41 2.44
CA VAL A 86 -18.91 4.37 2.15
C VAL A 86 -20.09 4.95 1.38
N ASP A 87 -20.63 6.10 1.80
CA ASP A 87 -21.72 6.78 1.11
C ASP A 87 -21.34 7.12 -0.34
N SER A 88 -20.11 7.61 -0.55
CA SER A 88 -19.61 7.94 -1.90
C SER A 88 -19.51 6.70 -2.80
N VAL A 89 -19.05 5.57 -2.24
CA VAL A 89 -18.99 4.29 -2.95
C VAL A 89 -20.41 3.82 -3.31
N LEU A 90 -21.34 3.80 -2.35
CA LEU A 90 -22.70 3.32 -2.59
C LEU A 90 -23.45 4.20 -3.61
N GLN A 91 -23.26 5.52 -3.56
CA GLN A 91 -23.84 6.45 -4.53
C GLN A 91 -23.32 6.26 -5.96
N SER A 92 -22.12 5.69 -6.13
CA SER A 92 -21.57 5.41 -7.46
C SER A 92 -22.30 4.26 -8.19
N GLY A 93 -22.99 3.39 -7.45
CA GLY A 93 -23.62 2.18 -8.00
C GLY A 93 -22.64 1.07 -8.37
N ILE A 94 -21.33 1.23 -8.12
CA ILE A 94 -20.31 0.24 -8.42
C ILE A 94 -20.22 -0.81 -7.32
N SER A 95 -20.19 -2.08 -7.70
CA SER A 95 -20.17 -3.23 -6.78
C SER A 95 -18.76 -3.69 -6.37
N HIS A 96 -17.71 -3.17 -7.02
CA HIS A 96 -16.32 -3.52 -6.77
C HIS A 96 -15.52 -2.30 -6.29
N VAL A 97 -14.88 -2.41 -5.14
CA VAL A 97 -14.04 -1.36 -4.56
C VAL A 97 -12.58 -1.80 -4.58
N VAL A 98 -11.71 -0.91 -5.04
CA VAL A 98 -10.26 -1.08 -4.93
C VAL A 98 -9.72 -0.08 -3.92
N LEU A 99 -9.33 -0.56 -2.74
CA LEU A 99 -8.66 0.23 -1.73
C LEU A 99 -7.14 0.19 -1.99
N THR A 100 -6.54 1.37 -2.23
CA THR A 100 -5.15 1.49 -2.68
C THR A 100 -4.46 2.73 -2.10
N GLY A 101 -3.16 2.88 -2.41
CA GLY A 101 -2.30 4.07 -2.54
C GLY A 101 -2.35 5.14 -1.44
N GLY A 102 -1.27 5.85 -1.11
CA GLY A 102 -0.09 5.14 -0.62
C GLY A 102 -0.51 4.20 0.52
N GLU A 103 0.21 3.10 0.73
CA GLU A 103 -0.11 2.02 1.68
C GLU A 103 -1.50 2.07 2.41
N PRO A 104 -2.56 1.45 1.84
CA PRO A 104 -3.92 1.54 2.38
C PRO A 104 -4.08 0.93 3.78
N LEU A 105 -3.16 0.06 4.21
CA LEU A 105 -3.18 -0.56 5.54
C LEU A 105 -2.52 0.32 6.61
N LEU A 106 -1.95 1.46 6.23
CA LEU A 106 -1.33 2.42 7.14
C LEU A 106 -2.34 2.99 8.17
N PRO A 107 -3.49 3.56 7.76
CA PRO A 107 -4.49 4.04 8.72
C PRO A 107 -5.29 2.90 9.36
N ASP A 108 -5.38 2.86 10.70
CA ASP A 108 -6.22 1.89 11.45
C ASP A 108 -7.68 1.86 10.96
N ALA A 109 -8.21 3.00 10.54
CA ALA A 109 -9.58 3.16 10.07
C ALA A 109 -9.89 2.37 8.78
N CYS A 110 -8.90 1.83 8.07
CA CYS A 110 -9.13 0.94 6.92
C CYS A 110 -9.93 -0.30 7.31
N VAL A 111 -9.75 -0.83 8.53
CA VAL A 111 -10.51 -1.99 9.03
C VAL A 111 -12.00 -1.69 9.08
N SER A 112 -12.37 -0.55 9.67
CA SER A 112 -13.77 -0.14 9.74
C SER A 112 -14.37 0.16 8.37
N LEU A 113 -13.58 0.75 7.46
CA LEU A 113 -14.01 0.97 6.08
C LEU A 113 -14.31 -0.34 5.37
N CYS A 114 -13.37 -1.28 5.38
CA CYS A 114 -13.56 -2.57 4.73
C CYS A 114 -14.73 -3.36 5.33
N GLN A 115 -14.92 -3.31 6.66
CA GLN A 115 -16.07 -3.97 7.29
C GLN A 115 -17.39 -3.40 6.78
N GLN A 116 -17.55 -2.07 6.76
CA GLN A 116 -18.79 -1.45 6.29
C GLN A 116 -19.06 -1.68 4.80
N LEU A 117 -18.00 -1.72 3.97
CA LEU A 117 -18.13 -2.06 2.55
C LEU A 117 -18.55 -3.53 2.35
N ARG A 118 -18.01 -4.47 3.15
CA ARG A 118 -18.40 -5.88 3.13
C ARG A 118 -19.85 -6.06 3.60
N ASP A 119 -20.25 -5.38 4.67
CA ASP A 119 -21.62 -5.42 5.19
C ASP A 119 -22.64 -4.87 4.17
N ALA A 120 -22.20 -3.96 3.29
CA ALA A 120 -22.99 -3.47 2.17
C ALA A 120 -22.97 -4.40 0.93
N GLY A 121 -22.30 -5.55 0.99
CA GLY A 121 -22.27 -6.55 -0.07
C GLY A 121 -21.35 -6.21 -1.24
N LEU A 122 -20.38 -5.31 -1.04
CA LEU A 122 -19.42 -4.94 -2.08
C LEU A 122 -18.24 -5.91 -2.11
N HIS A 123 -17.71 -6.19 -3.30
CA HIS A 123 -16.43 -6.88 -3.46
C HIS A 123 -15.28 -5.91 -3.18
N ILE A 124 -14.31 -6.32 -2.37
CA ILE A 124 -13.19 -5.48 -1.95
C ILE A 124 -11.87 -6.08 -2.41
N THR A 125 -11.12 -5.31 -3.21
CA THR A 125 -9.70 -5.58 -3.48
C THR A 125 -8.83 -4.61 -2.70
N ILE A 126 -7.81 -5.12 -2.01
CA ILE A 126 -6.79 -4.30 -1.35
C ILE A 126 -5.49 -4.39 -2.13
N GLU A 127 -4.93 -3.24 -2.53
CA GLU A 127 -3.61 -3.15 -3.17
C GLU A 127 -2.58 -2.62 -2.15
N THR A 128 -1.77 -3.51 -1.57
CA THR A 128 -0.82 -3.19 -0.48
C THR A 128 0.62 -3.55 -0.86
N ALA A 129 1.61 -2.89 -0.27
CA ALA A 129 3.00 -3.34 -0.37
C ALA A 129 3.30 -4.53 0.57
N GLY A 130 2.34 -4.97 1.39
CA GLY A 130 2.48 -6.08 2.32
C GLY A 130 3.42 -5.77 3.48
N THR A 131 3.46 -4.51 3.93
CA THR A 131 4.40 -4.05 4.96
C THR A 131 3.72 -3.76 6.30
N ILE A 132 2.39 -3.82 6.37
CA ILE A 132 1.60 -3.52 7.56
C ILE A 132 0.55 -4.60 7.73
N ASP A 133 0.48 -5.14 8.94
CA ASP A 133 -0.45 -6.19 9.31
C ASP A 133 -1.75 -5.57 9.83
N ARG A 134 -2.85 -5.80 9.13
CA ARG A 134 -4.20 -5.41 9.56
C ARG A 134 -5.15 -6.55 9.34
N ASP A 135 -6.12 -6.68 10.23
CA ASP A 135 -7.23 -7.61 10.08
C ASP A 135 -8.36 -6.92 9.31
N VAL A 136 -8.19 -6.88 7.99
CA VAL A 136 -9.11 -6.22 7.06
C VAL A 136 -9.90 -7.28 6.30
N PRO A 137 -11.24 -7.26 6.33
CA PRO A 137 -12.01 -8.10 5.43
C PRO A 137 -11.77 -7.65 3.98
N CYS A 138 -11.39 -8.55 3.10
CA CYS A 138 -11.35 -8.30 1.66
C CYS A 138 -11.57 -9.60 0.88
N ASP A 139 -12.06 -9.48 -0.35
CA ASP A 139 -12.29 -10.61 -1.24
C ASP A 139 -11.04 -10.95 -2.04
N LEU A 140 -10.21 -9.93 -2.35
CA LEU A 140 -8.92 -10.11 -2.99
C LEU A 140 -7.83 -9.26 -2.33
N MET A 141 -6.85 -9.92 -1.71
CA MET A 141 -5.62 -9.29 -1.23
C MET A 141 -4.54 -9.28 -2.33
N SER A 142 -4.28 -8.12 -2.91
CA SER A 142 -3.21 -7.92 -3.89
C SER A 142 -1.97 -7.36 -3.19
N ILE A 143 -0.98 -8.23 -2.95
CA ILE A 143 0.28 -7.87 -2.31
C ILE A 143 1.32 -7.58 -3.38
N SER A 144 1.97 -6.42 -3.32
CA SER A 144 3.05 -6.05 -4.22
C SER A 144 4.37 -5.86 -3.46
N PRO A 145 5.14 -6.95 -3.24
CA PRO A 145 6.46 -6.87 -2.61
C PRO A 145 7.37 -5.92 -3.37
N LYS A 146 8.16 -5.12 -2.65
CA LYS A 146 9.04 -4.10 -3.22
C LYS A 146 10.48 -4.60 -3.20
N LEU A 147 11.01 -4.91 -4.39
CA LEU A 147 12.38 -5.39 -4.62
C LEU A 147 13.42 -4.31 -4.29
N SER A 148 14.69 -4.69 -4.23
CA SER A 148 15.77 -3.78 -3.86
C SER A 148 15.88 -2.60 -4.83
N ALA A 149 15.72 -2.86 -6.13
CA ALA A 149 15.79 -1.85 -7.17
C ALA A 149 14.70 -0.78 -7.07
N SER A 150 13.62 -1.02 -6.31
CA SER A 150 12.57 -0.03 -6.08
C SER A 150 12.93 1.06 -5.06
N ALA A 151 14.01 0.88 -4.29
CA ALA A 151 14.46 1.84 -3.29
C ALA A 151 14.78 3.21 -3.92
N PRO A 152 14.50 4.34 -3.23
CA PRO A 152 14.94 5.64 -3.71
C PRO A 152 16.46 5.74 -3.74
N ASP A 153 17.00 6.62 -4.57
CA ASP A 153 18.44 6.84 -4.65
C ASP A 153 19.04 7.18 -3.28
N ALA A 154 20.14 6.51 -2.93
CA ALA A 154 20.78 6.66 -1.63
C ALA A 154 21.53 7.98 -1.47
N GLY A 155 21.96 8.61 -2.57
CA GLY A 155 22.58 9.93 -2.58
C GLY A 155 21.57 11.04 -2.32
N ASP A 156 20.41 10.97 -2.97
CA ASP A 156 19.35 11.99 -2.83
C ASP A 156 18.50 11.78 -1.55
N HIS A 157 18.28 10.52 -1.16
CA HIS A 157 17.33 10.14 -0.11
C HIS A 157 17.86 9.05 0.85
N PRO A 158 19.03 9.25 1.49
CA PRO A 158 19.71 8.20 2.27
C PRO A 158 18.85 7.58 3.37
N GLN A 159 18.08 8.41 4.10
CA GLN A 159 17.21 7.92 5.17
C GLN A 159 16.03 7.10 4.65
N TRP A 160 15.47 7.48 3.50
CA TRP A 160 14.36 6.74 2.89
C TRP A 160 14.83 5.48 2.19
N HIS A 161 16.02 5.50 1.62
CA HIS A 161 16.68 4.32 1.07
C HIS A 161 16.86 3.26 2.17
N GLN A 162 17.47 3.62 3.30
CA GLN A 162 17.63 2.68 4.42
C GLN A 162 16.27 2.17 4.93
N ARG A 163 15.32 3.07 5.20
CA ARG A 163 13.97 2.69 5.65
C ARG A 163 13.26 1.75 4.66
N HIS A 164 13.50 1.91 3.37
CA HIS A 164 12.95 1.02 2.35
C HIS A 164 13.49 -0.40 2.55
N HIS A 165 14.80 -0.56 2.70
CA HIS A 165 15.40 -1.87 2.95
C HIS A 165 14.98 -2.48 4.29
N ASP A 166 14.80 -1.65 5.33
CA ASP A 166 14.35 -2.13 6.65
C ASP A 166 12.90 -2.62 6.67
N ARG A 167 12.04 -2.05 5.80
CA ARG A 167 10.58 -2.24 5.85
C ARG A 167 10.02 -3.09 4.73
N ARG A 168 10.71 -3.19 3.59
CA ARG A 168 10.23 -3.97 2.44
C ARG A 168 10.19 -5.45 2.81
N MET A 169 9.17 -6.13 2.29
CA MET A 169 9.08 -7.60 2.28
C MET A 169 9.26 -8.28 3.65
N PRO A 170 8.53 -7.88 4.71
CA PRO A 170 8.47 -8.67 5.93
C PRO A 170 7.72 -9.98 5.65
N ILE A 171 8.46 -11.03 5.24
CA ILE A 171 7.91 -12.28 4.69
C ILE A 171 6.85 -12.92 5.60
N ASP A 172 7.11 -13.03 6.90
CA ASP A 172 6.15 -13.63 7.83
C ASP A 172 4.85 -12.82 7.97
N LEU A 173 4.93 -11.49 7.81
CA LEU A 173 3.75 -10.64 7.79
C LEU A 173 2.96 -10.85 6.49
N MET A 174 3.64 -10.88 5.34
CA MET A 174 3.00 -11.15 4.05
C MET A 174 2.30 -12.52 4.05
N ARG A 175 2.92 -13.56 4.61
CA ARG A 175 2.30 -14.87 4.81
C ARG A 175 1.04 -14.78 5.66
N ARG A 176 1.05 -14.05 6.78
CA ARG A 176 -0.17 -13.83 7.58
C ARG A 176 -1.28 -13.10 6.84
N LEU A 177 -0.95 -12.18 5.94
CA LEU A 177 -1.96 -11.55 5.07
C LEU A 177 -2.54 -12.56 4.09
N ILE A 178 -1.68 -13.35 3.43
CA ILE A 178 -2.08 -14.41 2.49
C ILE A 178 -2.98 -15.44 3.18
N ASP A 179 -2.56 -15.99 4.31
CA ASP A 179 -3.25 -17.05 5.03
C ASP A 179 -4.65 -16.64 5.53
N ARG A 180 -4.87 -15.34 5.76
CA ARG A 180 -6.16 -14.78 6.21
C ARG A 180 -7.07 -14.33 5.07
N SER A 181 -6.58 -14.31 3.83
CA SER A 181 -7.33 -13.79 2.69
C SER A 181 -8.19 -14.88 2.06
N ASP A 182 -9.42 -14.52 1.66
CA ASP A 182 -10.32 -15.42 0.93
C ASP A 182 -9.75 -15.78 -0.45
N ASP A 183 -9.22 -14.78 -1.17
CA ASP A 183 -8.36 -14.93 -2.34
C ASP A 183 -7.20 -13.91 -2.29
N PHE A 184 -6.08 -14.22 -2.94
CA PHE A 184 -4.91 -13.36 -2.98
C PHE A 184 -4.17 -13.41 -4.32
N GLN A 185 -3.34 -12.40 -4.57
CA GLN A 185 -2.32 -12.44 -5.60
C GLN A 185 -1.04 -11.78 -5.08
N VAL A 186 0.11 -12.25 -5.55
CA VAL A 186 1.40 -11.60 -5.29
C VAL A 186 1.90 -11.00 -6.60
N LYS A 187 1.90 -9.66 -6.69
CA LYS A 187 2.15 -8.90 -7.91
C LYS A 187 3.47 -8.11 -7.86
N PHE A 188 4.48 -8.58 -8.56
CA PHE A 188 5.80 -7.93 -8.64
C PHE A 188 5.87 -6.94 -9.79
N VAL A 189 6.39 -5.75 -9.51
CA VAL A 189 6.84 -4.80 -10.54
C VAL A 189 8.30 -5.09 -10.83
N ILE A 190 8.63 -5.37 -12.09
CA ILE A 190 10.00 -5.68 -12.52
C ILE A 190 10.46 -4.62 -13.51
N ASP A 191 11.55 -3.93 -13.20
CA ASP A 191 12.17 -2.90 -14.03
C ASP A 191 13.22 -3.50 -14.99
N SER A 192 13.93 -4.54 -14.56
CA SER A 192 14.94 -5.20 -15.40
C SER A 192 15.12 -6.69 -15.11
N PRO A 193 15.70 -7.47 -16.05
CA PRO A 193 16.05 -8.88 -15.82
C PRO A 193 16.99 -9.12 -14.63
N ALA A 194 17.71 -8.10 -14.16
CA ALA A 194 18.61 -8.22 -13.01
C ALA A 194 17.85 -8.50 -11.69
N GLU A 195 16.53 -8.27 -11.66
CA GLU A 195 15.68 -8.49 -10.49
C GLU A 195 15.08 -9.91 -10.42
N PHE A 196 15.27 -10.74 -11.45
CA PHE A 196 14.63 -12.06 -11.53
C PHE A 196 15.01 -12.98 -10.37
N ASP A 197 16.28 -13.01 -10.00
CA ASP A 197 16.78 -13.87 -8.92
C ASP A 197 16.23 -13.41 -7.56
N GLU A 198 16.18 -12.09 -7.31
CA GLU A 198 15.59 -11.55 -6.09
C GLU A 198 14.09 -11.88 -6.03
N CYS A 199 13.37 -11.67 -7.13
CA CYS A 199 11.95 -12.01 -7.22
C CYS A 199 11.70 -13.50 -6.95
N ALA A 200 12.46 -14.40 -7.56
CA ALA A 200 12.32 -15.84 -7.36
C ALA A 200 12.60 -16.24 -5.91
N GLY A 201 13.64 -15.67 -5.28
CA GLY A 201 13.94 -15.90 -3.87
C GLY A 201 12.83 -15.42 -2.92
N VAL A 202 12.15 -14.32 -3.26
CA VAL A 202 10.98 -13.85 -2.50
C VAL A 202 9.80 -14.78 -2.68
N VAL A 203 9.53 -15.26 -3.91
CA VAL A 203 8.45 -16.23 -4.18
C VAL A 203 8.66 -17.52 -3.38
N GLU A 204 9.88 -18.07 -3.40
CA GLU A 204 10.26 -19.23 -2.59
C GLU A 204 10.05 -18.96 -1.10
N SER A 205 10.49 -17.79 -0.62
CA SER A 205 10.30 -17.37 0.76
C SER A 205 8.84 -17.19 1.13
N LEU A 206 7.95 -16.79 0.22
CA LEU A 206 6.51 -16.67 0.51
C LEU A 206 5.81 -18.03 0.55
N GLN A 207 6.38 -19.08 -0.06
CA GLN A 207 5.79 -20.42 -0.15
C GLN A 207 4.42 -20.46 -0.83
N VAL A 208 4.20 -19.57 -1.80
CA VAL A 208 2.98 -19.53 -2.62
C VAL A 208 3.19 -20.25 -3.94
N ARG A 209 2.11 -20.61 -4.63
CA ARG A 209 2.19 -21.31 -5.91
C ARG A 209 2.59 -20.33 -7.02
N PRO A 210 3.32 -20.78 -8.05
CA PRO A 210 3.64 -19.94 -9.22
C PRO A 210 2.41 -19.29 -9.88
N ASP A 211 1.28 -20.00 -9.91
CA ASP A 211 0.02 -19.50 -10.46
C ASP A 211 -0.62 -18.33 -9.69
N ASP A 212 -0.19 -18.09 -8.44
CA ASP A 212 -0.61 -16.95 -7.61
C ASP A 212 0.30 -15.72 -7.83
N ILE A 213 1.39 -15.89 -8.59
CA ILE A 213 2.37 -14.85 -8.90
C ILE A 213 1.99 -14.14 -10.20
N TRP A 214 1.96 -12.81 -10.11
CA TRP A 214 1.73 -11.90 -11.22
C TRP A 214 2.95 -11.01 -11.40
N ILE A 215 3.44 -10.93 -12.62
CA ILE A 215 4.58 -10.11 -12.99
C ILE A 215 4.09 -9.00 -13.90
N MET A 216 4.34 -7.76 -13.49
CA MET A 216 4.07 -6.56 -14.26
C MET A 216 5.36 -5.82 -14.62
N PRO A 217 5.44 -5.26 -15.84
CA PRO A 217 6.55 -4.37 -16.18
C PRO A 217 6.51 -3.10 -15.35
N GLN A 218 7.68 -2.60 -14.95
CA GLN A 218 7.85 -1.18 -14.70
C GLN A 218 7.59 -0.43 -16.03
N GLY A 219 6.91 0.70 -15.96
CA GLY A 219 6.74 1.57 -17.11
C GLY A 219 5.60 2.56 -16.93
N VAL A 220 5.67 3.66 -17.67
CA VAL A 220 4.65 4.71 -17.73
C VAL A 220 4.11 4.95 -19.15
N SER A 221 4.59 4.19 -20.14
CA SER A 221 4.15 4.26 -21.53
C SER A 221 3.92 2.86 -22.11
N ALA A 222 3.02 2.76 -23.09
CA ALA A 222 2.77 1.50 -23.80
C ALA A 222 4.05 0.94 -24.46
N GLU A 223 4.86 1.81 -25.07
CA GLU A 223 6.12 1.41 -25.72
C GLU A 223 7.14 0.82 -24.74
N ALA A 224 7.30 1.42 -23.54
CA ALA A 224 8.18 0.88 -22.52
C ALA A 224 7.70 -0.50 -22.04
N MET A 225 6.37 -0.65 -21.84
CA MET A 225 5.78 -1.94 -21.45
C MET A 225 5.88 -2.99 -22.55
N ASP A 226 5.74 -2.60 -23.83
CA ASP A 226 5.91 -3.50 -24.98
C ASP A 226 7.36 -3.97 -25.09
N THR A 227 8.32 -3.06 -24.86
CA THR A 227 9.75 -3.40 -24.80
C THR A 227 10.01 -4.37 -23.65
N ALA A 228 9.47 -4.10 -22.46
CA ALA A 228 9.61 -4.94 -21.29
C ALA A 228 9.00 -6.35 -21.49
N ALA A 229 7.86 -6.42 -22.16
CA ALA A 229 7.17 -7.67 -22.44
C ALA A 229 8.01 -8.66 -23.26
N THR A 230 8.96 -8.19 -24.08
CA THR A 230 9.84 -9.06 -24.89
C THR A 230 10.73 -9.96 -24.06
N TRP A 231 11.08 -9.55 -22.83
CA TRP A 231 11.91 -10.33 -21.91
C TRP A 231 11.15 -10.80 -20.67
N LEU A 232 10.07 -10.12 -20.26
CA LEU A 232 9.23 -10.56 -19.14
C LEU A 232 8.37 -11.77 -19.47
N LYS A 233 7.68 -11.78 -20.62
CA LYS A 233 6.75 -12.88 -20.94
C LYS A 233 7.45 -14.23 -21.03
N PRO A 234 8.60 -14.37 -21.73
CA PRO A 234 9.34 -15.63 -21.75
C PRO A 234 9.79 -16.08 -20.36
N TRP A 235 10.20 -15.13 -19.50
CA TRP A 235 10.57 -15.45 -18.12
C TRP A 235 9.37 -15.94 -17.30
N CYS A 236 8.22 -15.24 -17.38
CA CYS A 236 6.98 -15.66 -16.72
C CYS A 236 6.57 -17.07 -17.14
N GLU A 237 6.59 -17.36 -18.45
CA GLU A 237 6.29 -18.69 -18.99
C GLU A 237 7.24 -19.75 -18.44
N SER A 238 8.55 -19.47 -18.42
CA SER A 238 9.55 -20.41 -17.90
C SER A 238 9.42 -20.68 -16.40
N ALA A 239 8.96 -19.69 -15.63
CA ALA A 239 8.82 -19.77 -14.18
C ALA A 239 7.42 -20.25 -13.73
N GLY A 240 6.47 -20.37 -14.66
CA GLY A 240 5.06 -20.67 -14.35
C GLY A 240 4.32 -19.49 -13.70
N TYR A 241 4.81 -18.26 -13.86
CA TYR A 241 4.16 -17.05 -13.38
C TYR A 241 3.17 -16.49 -14.40
N ARG A 242 2.24 -15.66 -13.94
CA ARG A 242 1.32 -14.93 -14.82
C ARG A 242 1.90 -13.57 -15.18
N PHE A 243 1.87 -13.22 -16.47
CA PHE A 243 2.14 -11.85 -16.89
C PHE A 243 0.85 -11.01 -16.75
N CYS A 244 0.92 -9.84 -16.10
CA CYS A 244 -0.09 -8.80 -16.22
C CYS A 244 0.51 -7.50 -16.72
N ASP A 245 -0.24 -6.83 -17.58
CA ASP A 245 0.09 -5.50 -18.05
C ASP A 245 -0.45 -4.42 -17.10
N ARG A 246 -0.18 -3.14 -17.42
CA ARG A 246 -0.83 -1.99 -16.77
C ARG A 246 -1.88 -1.44 -17.71
N MET A 247 -3.01 -2.13 -17.80
CA MET A 247 -4.00 -1.88 -18.86
C MET A 247 -4.61 -0.48 -18.82
N HIS A 248 -4.70 0.15 -17.65
CA HIS A 248 -5.15 1.54 -17.52
C HIS A 248 -4.23 2.51 -18.29
N LEU A 249 -2.91 2.27 -18.34
CA LEU A 249 -1.99 3.05 -19.17
C LEU A 249 -2.22 2.83 -20.66
N ARG A 250 -2.66 1.63 -21.05
CA ARG A 250 -3.01 1.32 -22.45
C ARG A 250 -4.34 1.93 -22.86
N TRP A 251 -5.33 1.93 -21.98
CA TRP A 251 -6.67 2.46 -22.25
C TRP A 251 -6.72 3.98 -22.21
N TYR A 252 -6.01 4.60 -21.27
CA TYR A 252 -6.19 6.01 -20.92
C TYR A 252 -4.91 6.84 -20.96
N GLY A 253 -3.75 6.19 -21.13
CA GLY A 253 -2.44 6.81 -20.97
C GLY A 253 -2.08 7.03 -19.50
N ASN A 254 -0.96 7.72 -19.26
CA ASN A 254 -0.54 8.10 -17.91
C ASN A 254 -1.35 9.30 -17.41
N ARG A 255 -2.60 9.05 -17.02
CA ARG A 255 -3.53 10.06 -16.50
C ARG A 255 -4.01 9.68 -15.11
N ARG A 256 -4.08 10.67 -14.23
CA ARG A 256 -4.62 10.51 -12.88
C ARG A 256 -6.15 10.30 -12.94
N GLY A 257 -6.66 9.42 -12.08
CA GLY A 257 -8.10 9.17 -11.97
C GLY A 257 -8.71 8.40 -13.13
N THR A 258 -7.91 7.56 -13.81
CA THR A 258 -8.32 6.68 -14.91
C THR A 258 -7.64 5.32 -14.79
#